data_AF-A0A533ZJU1-F1
#
_entry.id   AF-A0A533ZJU1-F1
#
_cell.length_a   1.000
_cell.length_b   1.000
_cell.length_c   1.000
_cell.angle_alpha   90.00
_cell.angle_beta   90.00
_cell.angle_gamma   90.00
#
_symmetry.space_group_name_H-M   'P 1'
#
loop_
_entity.id
_entity.type
_entity.pdbx_description
1 polymer ?
#
loop_
_entity_poly.entity_id
_entity_poly.type
_entity_poly.pdbx_seq_one_letter_code
_entity_poly.pdbx_strand_id
1 'polypeptide(L)'
;MDIICTFCSTKLAIQDGKIPKNADFRVTCPRCQTKFRVSTKTDQARARGASGVLRSWFAPPSAAPPPPPEPEEPMEEFDSSAIKDEGLASSPEEDEFVEDRKLGLVCIDSAPQRATVKAALDELGYTVHIALTPEDAIQRIRANRYEVLIIHEEYGGSAERNRVLLTVQPMTMPLRRHMCVGLIGREFRTFDNMLAFLKSVNFVVAERELPKIKGIARQAVTENDQFYRVFRDSLRDAGKI
;
A
#
# COMPACT_ATOMS: atom_id res chain seq x y z
N MET A 1 36.20 -31.20 0.23
CA MET A 1 35.83 -29.76 0.35
C MET A 1 35.19 -29.51 1.71
N ASP A 2 35.48 -28.38 2.35
CA ASP A 2 34.85 -27.99 3.62
C ASP A 2 33.57 -27.20 3.36
N ILE A 3 32.43 -27.70 3.83
CA ILE A 3 31.12 -27.04 3.70
C ILE A 3 30.62 -26.66 5.10
N ILE A 4 30.11 -25.43 5.24
CA ILE A 4 29.57 -24.93 6.51
C ILE A 4 28.06 -25.21 6.53
N CYS A 5 27.58 -25.84 7.61
CA CYS A 5 26.14 -26.01 7.80
C CYS A 5 25.47 -24.64 8.06
N THR A 6 24.45 -24.30 7.28
CA THR A 6 23.67 -23.06 7.43
C THR A 6 22.89 -22.95 8.73
N PHE A 7 22.68 -24.05 9.44
CA PHE A 7 21.85 -24.09 10.66
C PHE A 7 22.65 -24.09 11.96
N CYS A 8 23.83 -24.71 11.99
CA CYS A 8 24.63 -24.84 13.22
C CYS A 8 26.09 -24.40 13.06
N SER A 9 26.41 -23.75 11.92
CA SER A 9 27.71 -23.20 11.55
C SER A 9 28.93 -24.13 11.70
N THR A 10 28.70 -25.43 11.87
CA THR A 10 29.74 -26.43 12.04
C THR A 10 30.35 -26.76 10.67
N LYS A 11 31.69 -26.79 10.60
CA LYS A 11 32.46 -27.14 9.40
C LYS A 11 32.42 -28.66 9.18
N LEU A 12 32.02 -29.07 7.98
CA LEU A 12 31.90 -30.47 7.57
C LEU A 12 32.92 -30.76 6.46
N ALA A 13 33.90 -31.62 6.75
CA ALA A 13 34.85 -32.12 5.76
C ALA A 13 34.24 -33.33 5.04
N ILE A 14 33.77 -33.13 3.81
CA ILE A 14 33.22 -34.21 2.98
C ILE A 14 34.29 -34.61 1.96
N GLN A 15 34.59 -35.92 1.88
CA GLN A 15 35.58 -36.44 0.92
C GLN A 15 35.08 -36.28 -0.52
N ASP A 16 35.94 -35.76 -1.40
CA ASP A 16 35.61 -35.23 -2.73
C ASP A 16 35.11 -36.29 -3.74
N GLY A 17 35.24 -37.59 -3.42
CA GLY A 17 34.81 -38.69 -4.29
C GLY A 17 33.30 -38.94 -4.37
N LYS A 18 32.47 -38.29 -3.53
CA LYS A 18 31.00 -38.50 -3.49
C LYS A 18 30.17 -37.25 -3.78
N ILE A 19 30.78 -36.20 -4.32
CA ILE A 19 30.11 -34.93 -4.59
C ILE A 19 29.82 -34.82 -6.10
N PRO A 20 28.54 -34.78 -6.54
CA PRO A 20 28.21 -34.57 -7.95
C PRO A 20 28.55 -33.13 -8.36
N LYS A 21 29.34 -32.98 -9.42
CA LYS A 21 29.73 -31.66 -9.98
C LYS A 21 28.52 -30.97 -10.60
N ASN A 22 28.32 -29.67 -10.36
CA ASN A 22 27.23 -28.83 -10.90
C ASN A 22 25.81 -29.23 -10.48
N ALA A 23 25.65 -29.85 -9.32
CA ALA A 23 24.35 -30.24 -8.78
C ALA A 23 24.15 -29.72 -7.37
N ASP A 24 22.88 -29.54 -7.01
CA ASP A 24 22.49 -29.32 -5.63
C ASP A 24 22.18 -30.67 -4.97
N PHE A 25 22.85 -30.98 -3.88
CA PHE A 25 22.63 -32.23 -3.15
C PHE A 25 22.30 -31.93 -1.68
N ARG A 26 21.59 -32.87 -1.05
CA ARG A 26 21.13 -32.76 0.35
C ARG A 26 22.06 -33.55 1.24
N VAL A 27 22.64 -32.92 2.26
CA VAL A 27 23.49 -33.56 3.26
C VAL A 27 22.86 -33.39 4.64
N THR A 28 22.87 -34.47 5.43
CA THR A 28 22.43 -34.43 6.84
C THR A 28 23.60 -34.00 7.71
N CYS A 29 23.42 -32.96 8.53
CA CYS A 29 24.45 -32.56 9.48
C CYS A 29 24.50 -33.54 10.67
N PRO A 30 25.66 -34.08 11.06
CA PRO A 30 25.80 -34.97 12.22
C PRO A 30 25.61 -34.26 13.58
N ARG A 31 25.68 -32.92 13.63
CA ARG A 31 25.60 -32.16 14.88
C ARG A 31 24.19 -31.66 15.22
N CYS A 32 23.39 -31.30 14.21
CA CYS A 32 22.00 -30.85 14.42
C CYS A 32 20.96 -31.78 13.77
N GLN A 33 21.39 -32.84 13.09
CA GLN A 33 20.55 -33.81 12.36
C GLN A 33 19.65 -33.21 11.27
N THR A 34 19.73 -31.89 11.01
CA THR A 34 18.97 -31.21 9.98
C THR A 34 19.57 -31.47 8.60
N LYS A 35 18.71 -31.77 7.62
CA LYS A 35 19.08 -31.92 6.20
C LYS A 35 19.13 -30.54 5.54
N PHE A 36 20.25 -30.18 4.94
CA PHE A 36 20.41 -28.90 4.25
C PHE A 36 20.96 -29.09 2.83
N ARG A 37 20.64 -28.13 1.95
CA ARG A 37 20.96 -28.17 0.51
C ARG A 37 22.26 -27.40 0.27
N VAL A 38 23.21 -28.02 -0.41
CA VAL A 38 24.50 -27.41 -0.78
C VAL A 38 24.57 -27.34 -2.29
N SER A 39 24.80 -26.14 -2.84
CA SER A 39 24.97 -25.91 -4.28
C SER A 39 26.45 -25.70 -4.61
N THR A 40 26.93 -26.33 -5.67
CA THR A 40 28.33 -26.22 -6.15
C THR A 40 28.45 -25.39 -7.43
N LYS A 41 27.45 -24.57 -7.78
CA LYS A 41 27.50 -23.75 -8.99
C LYS A 41 28.41 -22.53 -8.81
N THR A 42 29.47 -22.47 -9.61
CA THR A 42 30.38 -21.32 -9.69
C THR A 42 29.69 -20.17 -10.42
N ASP A 43 29.46 -19.06 -9.72
CA ASP A 43 28.94 -17.80 -10.28
C ASP A 43 30.00 -17.11 -11.16
N GLN A 44 29.86 -17.19 -12.49
CA GLN A 44 30.48 -16.23 -13.42
C GLN A 44 29.61 -15.98 -14.67
N ALA A 45 29.53 -14.69 -15.04
CA ALA A 45 29.15 -14.11 -16.33
C ALA A 45 27.67 -13.74 -16.61
N ARG A 46 27.30 -12.55 -16.08
CA ARG A 46 26.61 -11.50 -16.87
C ARG A 46 27.48 -11.12 -18.08
N ALA A 47 26.95 -11.20 -19.31
CA ALA A 47 27.15 -10.22 -20.41
C ALA A 47 26.64 -10.75 -21.77
N ARG A 48 25.81 -9.94 -22.45
CA ARG A 48 25.61 -9.82 -23.92
C ARG A 48 25.06 -11.08 -24.63
N GLY A 49 23.99 -11.09 -25.41
CA GLY A 49 23.39 -10.08 -26.28
C GLY A 49 23.09 -10.79 -27.63
N ALA A 50 21.83 -10.76 -28.06
CA ALA A 50 21.30 -11.07 -29.40
C ALA A 50 21.55 -12.46 -30.03
N SER A 51 20.48 -13.23 -30.24
CA SER A 51 19.86 -13.43 -31.56
C SER A 51 18.78 -14.50 -31.44
N GLY A 52 17.60 -14.24 -32.00
CA GLY A 52 16.39 -15.01 -31.73
C GLY A 52 16.26 -16.31 -32.49
N VAL A 53 15.29 -17.12 -32.08
CA VAL A 53 14.44 -17.89 -32.98
C VAL A 53 13.03 -17.94 -32.35
N LEU A 54 12.06 -17.56 -33.16
CA LEU A 54 10.62 -17.60 -32.93
C LEU A 54 10.12 -19.03 -32.63
N ARG A 55 9.12 -19.17 -31.75
CA ARG A 55 7.82 -19.78 -32.10
C ARG A 55 6.79 -19.79 -30.95
N SER A 56 5.57 -19.42 -31.35
CA SER A 56 4.23 -19.84 -30.91
C SER A 56 3.85 -19.58 -29.44
N TRP A 57 2.96 -18.62 -29.11
CA TRP A 57 1.52 -18.55 -29.39
C TRP A 57 0.72 -19.80 -28.94
N PHE A 58 -0.12 -19.57 -27.91
CA PHE A 58 -1.23 -20.36 -27.37
C PHE A 58 -0.94 -21.65 -26.57
N ALA A 59 -1.12 -21.56 -25.23
CA ALA A 59 -1.91 -22.48 -24.41
C ALA A 59 -2.09 -21.93 -22.96
N PRO A 60 -3.20 -22.22 -22.25
CA PRO A 60 -3.80 -21.38 -21.20
C PRO A 60 -3.21 -21.56 -19.79
N PRO A 61 -3.46 -20.62 -18.84
CA PRO A 61 -3.12 -20.81 -17.43
C PRO A 61 -4.09 -21.82 -16.80
N SER A 62 -3.62 -23.05 -16.60
CA SER A 62 -4.26 -24.04 -15.74
C SER A 62 -3.41 -24.22 -14.48
N ALA A 63 -3.98 -23.84 -13.34
CA ALA A 63 -3.90 -24.48 -12.03
C ALA A 63 -4.06 -23.41 -10.95
N ALA A 64 -5.33 -23.15 -10.61
CA ALA A 64 -5.69 -22.46 -9.39
C ALA A 64 -5.20 -23.26 -8.16
N PRO A 65 -4.73 -22.59 -7.09
CA PRO A 65 -4.42 -23.25 -5.83
C PRO A 65 -5.70 -23.80 -5.17
N PRO A 66 -5.66 -24.97 -4.52
CA PRO A 66 -6.85 -25.59 -3.91
C PRO A 66 -7.34 -24.81 -2.68
N PRO A 67 -8.67 -24.72 -2.48
CA PRO A 67 -9.27 -24.08 -1.31
C PRO A 67 -9.07 -24.91 -0.03
N PRO A 68 -8.94 -24.26 1.15
CA PRO A 68 -8.91 -24.94 2.45
C PRO A 68 -10.29 -25.51 2.83
N PRO A 69 -10.34 -26.64 3.58
CA PRO A 69 -11.59 -27.32 3.95
C PRO A 69 -12.33 -26.64 5.11
N GLU A 70 -13.64 -26.47 4.94
CA GLU A 70 -14.62 -26.16 5.99
C GLU A 70 -14.91 -27.41 6.85
N PRO A 71 -15.09 -27.25 8.17
CA PRO A 71 -15.92 -28.15 8.96
C PRO A 71 -17.28 -27.52 9.29
N GLU A 72 -18.33 -28.29 8.99
CA GLU A 72 -19.75 -28.04 9.21
C GLU A 72 -20.12 -27.94 10.71
N GLU A 73 -21.20 -27.20 10.97
CA GLU A 73 -21.77 -26.80 12.27
C GLU A 73 -22.25 -27.96 13.16
N PRO A 74 -22.58 -27.64 14.42
CA PRO A 74 -24.00 -27.82 14.77
C PRO A 74 -24.68 -26.56 15.31
N MET A 75 -25.88 -26.33 14.79
CA MET A 75 -26.95 -25.48 15.32
C MET A 75 -27.21 -25.74 16.81
N GLU A 76 -27.27 -24.67 17.61
CA GLU A 76 -28.07 -24.62 18.83
C GLU A 76 -29.12 -23.52 18.68
N GLU A 77 -30.39 -23.94 18.70
CA GLU A 77 -31.58 -23.11 18.70
C GLU A 77 -31.59 -22.24 19.97
N PHE A 78 -31.60 -20.91 19.82
CA PHE A 78 -31.91 -20.00 20.93
C PHE A 78 -33.21 -19.23 20.64
N ASP A 79 -34.17 -19.53 21.48
CA ASP A 79 -35.58 -19.17 21.44
C ASP A 79 -35.79 -17.64 21.42
N SER A 80 -36.62 -17.20 20.49
CA SER A 80 -37.00 -15.81 20.27
C SER A 80 -38.31 -15.51 20.98
N SER A 81 -38.25 -15.12 22.25
CA SER A 81 -39.31 -14.30 22.84
C SER A 81 -38.85 -13.53 24.08
N ALA A 82 -39.20 -12.24 24.10
CA ALA A 82 -38.99 -11.23 25.15
C ALA A 82 -37.63 -10.51 25.16
N ILE A 83 -37.58 -9.29 24.62
CA ILE A 83 -37.36 -8.04 25.35
C ILE A 83 -37.81 -6.85 24.46
N LYS A 84 -38.45 -5.89 25.11
CA LYS A 84 -39.25 -4.79 24.57
C LYS A 84 -38.41 -3.63 24.03
N ASP A 85 -38.92 -3.05 22.95
CA ASP A 85 -39.09 -1.61 22.67
C ASP A 85 -38.62 -0.65 23.76
N GLU A 86 -37.56 0.11 23.47
CA GLU A 86 -37.30 1.47 23.96
C GLU A 86 -36.42 2.16 22.90
N GLY A 87 -36.94 3.22 22.30
CA GLY A 87 -36.36 3.88 21.13
C GLY A 87 -35.06 4.63 21.40
N LEU A 88 -34.17 4.60 20.41
CA LEU A 88 -33.20 5.67 20.18
C LEU A 88 -32.91 5.84 18.69
N ALA A 89 -33.69 6.76 18.12
CA ALA A 89 -33.33 7.77 17.13
C ALA A 89 -32.12 7.52 16.20
N SER A 90 -32.47 7.48 14.91
CA SER A 90 -31.74 8.09 13.78
C SER A 90 -30.60 7.30 13.15
N SER A 91 -31.00 6.30 12.36
CA SER A 91 -30.34 5.99 11.09
C SER A 91 -30.17 7.28 10.27
N PRO A 92 -28.94 7.66 9.85
CA PRO A 92 -28.77 8.74 8.89
C PRO A 92 -29.27 8.26 7.53
N GLU A 93 -30.49 8.69 7.22
CA GLU A 93 -31.07 8.99 5.92
C GLU A 93 -30.11 8.75 4.74
N GLU A 94 -30.40 7.69 3.99
CA GLU A 94 -30.04 7.57 2.59
C GLU A 94 -30.79 8.67 1.80
N ASP A 95 -30.11 9.22 0.79
CA ASP A 95 -30.61 10.09 -0.27
C ASP A 95 -30.87 11.58 0.01
N GLU A 96 -29.77 12.32 0.16
CA GLU A 96 -29.60 13.53 -0.67
C GLU A 96 -28.48 13.23 -1.68
N PHE A 97 -28.86 12.99 -2.94
CA PHE A 97 -27.96 12.82 -4.09
C PHE A 97 -27.23 14.15 -4.35
N VAL A 98 -26.30 14.51 -3.47
CA VAL A 98 -25.45 15.69 -3.64
C VAL A 98 -24.30 15.29 -4.53
N GLU A 99 -24.39 15.73 -5.78
CA GLU A 99 -23.32 15.74 -6.79
C GLU A 99 -21.94 15.87 -6.13
N ASP A 100 -21.11 14.83 -6.25
CA ASP A 100 -19.67 14.81 -6.03
C ASP A 100 -19.13 15.74 -4.91
N ARG A 101 -19.51 15.50 -3.65
CA ARG A 101 -18.83 16.14 -2.52
C ARG A 101 -17.36 15.73 -2.52
N LYS A 102 -16.48 16.61 -2.99
CA LYS A 102 -15.04 16.36 -2.98
C LYS A 102 -14.51 16.33 -1.55
N LEU A 103 -14.11 15.16 -1.09
CA LEU A 103 -13.65 14.98 0.28
C LEU A 103 -12.12 15.17 0.38
N GLY A 104 -11.70 15.96 1.36
CA GLY A 104 -10.31 16.13 1.75
C GLY A 104 -10.05 15.61 3.17
N LEU A 105 -8.91 14.97 3.41
CA LEU A 105 -8.48 14.59 4.76
C LEU A 105 -7.12 15.23 5.09
N VAL A 106 -7.02 15.82 6.28
CA VAL A 106 -5.81 16.48 6.79
C VAL A 106 -5.33 15.77 8.05
N CYS A 107 -4.09 15.27 7.98
CA CYS A 107 -3.40 14.54 9.05
C CYS A 107 -2.15 15.34 9.47
N ILE A 108 -2.33 16.32 10.36
CA ILE A 108 -1.26 17.22 10.84
C ILE A 108 -1.46 17.46 12.35
N ASP A 109 -0.40 17.25 13.14
CA ASP A 109 -0.43 17.44 14.59
C ASP A 109 -0.42 18.94 14.96
N SER A 110 0.42 19.71 14.27
CA SER A 110 0.57 21.15 14.46
C SER A 110 -0.72 21.92 14.11
N ALA A 111 -1.34 22.52 15.14
CA ALA A 111 -2.55 23.33 15.00
C ALA A 111 -2.45 24.48 13.97
N PRO A 112 -1.37 25.30 13.91
CA PRO A 112 -1.28 26.39 12.94
C PRO A 112 -1.20 25.89 11.50
N GLN A 113 -0.38 24.85 11.25
CA GLN A 113 -0.27 24.26 9.92
C GLN A 113 -1.59 23.63 9.46
N ARG A 114 -2.26 22.94 10.38
CA ARG A 114 -3.58 22.33 10.14
C ARG A 114 -4.63 23.38 9.76
N ALA A 115 -4.67 24.53 10.43
CA ALA A 115 -5.60 25.60 10.10
C ALA A 115 -5.34 26.18 8.70
N THR A 116 -4.07 26.41 8.35
CA THR A 116 -3.67 26.90 7.01
C THR A 116 -4.08 25.93 5.90
N VAL A 117 -3.80 24.63 6.09
CA VAL A 117 -4.15 23.61 5.10
C VAL A 117 -5.66 23.44 4.99
N LYS A 118 -6.39 23.47 6.12
CA LYS A 118 -7.85 23.40 6.13
C LYS A 118 -8.45 24.57 5.32
N ALA A 119 -8.07 25.80 5.63
CA ALA A 119 -8.53 26.99 4.92
C ALA A 119 -8.23 26.90 3.42
N ALA A 120 -7.02 26.46 3.05
CA ALA A 120 -6.64 26.31 1.64
C ALA A 120 -7.47 25.26 0.89
N LEU A 121 -7.84 24.15 1.52
CA LEU A 121 -8.68 23.11 0.92
C LEU A 121 -10.17 23.51 0.90
N ASP A 122 -10.67 24.18 1.93
CA ASP A 122 -12.03 24.73 1.97
C ASP A 122 -12.21 25.75 0.82
N GLU A 123 -11.22 26.62 0.58
CA GLU A 123 -11.21 27.56 -0.56
C GLU A 123 -11.14 26.90 -1.94
N LEU A 124 -10.68 25.64 -2.02
CA LEU A 124 -10.67 24.85 -3.24
C LEU A 124 -11.98 24.07 -3.45
N GLY A 125 -12.93 24.20 -2.51
CA GLY A 125 -14.25 23.55 -2.58
C GLY A 125 -14.27 22.11 -2.05
N TYR A 126 -13.27 21.70 -1.27
CA TYR A 126 -13.28 20.38 -0.61
C TYR A 126 -13.94 20.44 0.75
N THR A 127 -14.69 19.40 1.12
CA THR A 127 -15.12 19.20 2.50
C THR A 127 -13.98 18.59 3.30
N VAL A 128 -13.36 19.39 4.16
CA VAL A 128 -12.15 19.00 4.90
C VAL A 128 -12.48 18.30 6.21
N HIS A 129 -12.07 17.03 6.30
CA HIS A 129 -12.03 16.28 7.54
C HIS A 129 -10.66 16.43 8.20
N ILE A 130 -10.69 16.69 9.51
CA ILE A 130 -9.50 16.76 10.36
C ILE A 130 -9.43 15.48 11.18
N ALA A 131 -8.31 14.76 11.10
CA ALA A 131 -8.00 13.68 12.03
C ALA A 131 -7.04 14.19 13.12
N LEU A 132 -7.36 13.91 14.39
CA LEU A 132 -6.49 14.22 15.52
C LEU A 132 -5.63 13.02 15.92
N THR A 133 -6.11 11.81 15.69
CA THR A 133 -5.39 10.57 15.99
C THR A 133 -5.12 9.80 14.70
N PRO A 134 -4.01 9.04 14.61
CA PRO A 134 -3.73 8.22 13.44
C PRO A 134 -4.76 7.08 13.27
N GLU A 135 -5.33 6.58 14.36
CA GLU A 135 -6.38 5.55 14.32
C GLU A 135 -7.68 6.08 13.66
N ASP A 136 -8.09 7.29 14.03
CA ASP A 136 -9.27 7.96 13.43
C ASP A 136 -9.03 8.26 11.94
N ALA A 137 -7.82 8.71 11.58
CA ALA A 137 -7.45 8.90 10.18
C ALA A 137 -7.61 7.61 9.36
N ILE A 138 -7.11 6.48 9.88
CA ILE A 138 -7.21 5.18 9.21
C ILE A 138 -8.67 4.75 9.06
N GLN A 139 -9.48 4.91 10.10
CA GLN A 139 -10.90 4.53 10.06
C GLN A 139 -11.66 5.35 9.02
N ARG A 140 -11.39 6.65 8.93
CA ARG A 140 -11.99 7.53 7.93
C ARG A 140 -11.56 7.18 6.51
N ILE A 141 -10.27 6.89 6.29
CA ILE A 141 -9.76 6.46 4.97
C ILE A 141 -10.45 5.18 4.48
N ARG A 142 -10.85 4.30 5.40
CA ARG A 142 -11.59 3.07 5.08
C ARG A 142 -13.07 3.31 4.84
N ALA A 143 -13.67 4.24 5.57
CA ALA A 143 -15.10 4.54 5.47
C ALA A 143 -15.44 5.40 4.23
N ASN A 144 -14.56 6.34 3.87
CA ASN A 144 -14.82 7.35 2.86
C ASN A 144 -13.80 7.32 1.72
N ARG A 145 -14.22 7.73 0.54
CA ARG A 145 -13.34 7.92 -0.63
C ARG A 145 -12.83 9.37 -0.64
N TYR A 146 -11.57 9.55 -0.28
CA TYR A 146 -10.93 10.87 -0.32
C TYR A 146 -10.26 11.12 -1.68
N GLU A 147 -10.51 12.30 -2.25
CA GLU A 147 -9.80 12.77 -3.46
C GLU A 147 -8.46 13.39 -3.11
N VAL A 148 -8.37 14.08 -1.96
CA VAL A 148 -7.15 14.74 -1.51
C VAL A 148 -6.84 14.32 -0.09
N LEU A 149 -5.59 13.88 0.12
CA LEU A 149 -5.08 13.49 1.42
C LEU A 149 -3.76 14.22 1.68
N ILE A 150 -3.70 15.05 2.72
CA ILE A 150 -2.49 15.77 3.11
C ILE A 150 -1.99 15.23 4.46
N ILE A 151 -0.77 14.71 4.46
CA ILE A 151 -0.14 14.07 5.62
C ILE A 151 1.14 14.82 5.97
N HIS A 152 1.36 15.07 7.25
CA HIS A 152 2.65 15.52 7.75
C HIS A 152 3.58 14.32 8.01
N GLU A 153 4.86 14.40 7.70
CA GLU A 153 5.81 13.29 7.89
C GLU A 153 5.82 12.80 9.35
N GLU A 154 5.92 13.73 10.30
CA GLU A 154 5.92 13.45 11.76
C GLU A 154 4.54 13.16 12.35
N TYR A 155 3.47 13.03 11.56
CA TYR A 155 2.11 12.81 12.09
C TYR A 155 2.03 11.52 12.92
N GLY A 156 1.62 11.65 14.18
CA GLY A 156 1.55 10.52 15.11
C GLY A 156 2.92 10.08 15.66
N GLY A 157 3.93 10.95 15.58
CA GLY A 157 5.21 10.79 16.26
C GLY A 157 6.42 10.94 15.33
N SER A 158 6.78 9.88 14.60
CA SER A 158 8.04 9.83 13.84
C SER A 158 7.82 9.58 12.35
N ALA A 159 8.62 10.26 11.52
CA ALA A 159 8.57 10.19 10.06
C ALA A 159 8.68 8.78 9.47
N GLU A 160 9.45 7.89 10.12
CA GLU A 160 9.64 6.51 9.64
C GLU A 160 8.51 5.56 10.05
N ARG A 161 7.74 5.92 11.08
CA ARG A 161 6.69 5.05 11.67
C ARG A 161 5.30 5.66 11.51
N ASN A 162 5.11 6.56 10.57
CA ASN A 162 3.82 7.18 10.31
C ASN A 162 2.81 6.11 9.85
N ARG A 163 1.90 5.74 10.77
CA ARG A 163 0.93 4.65 10.55
C ARG A 163 -0.02 4.94 9.40
N VAL A 164 -0.39 6.21 9.20
CA VAL A 164 -1.28 6.62 8.12
C VAL A 164 -0.58 6.42 6.79
N LEU A 165 0.67 6.88 6.67
CA LEU A 165 1.46 6.70 5.45
C LEU A 165 1.66 5.21 5.13
N LEU A 166 2.05 4.40 6.13
CA LEU A 166 2.22 2.95 5.98
C LEU A 166 0.93 2.22 5.59
N THR A 167 -0.24 2.78 5.90
CA THR A 167 -1.54 2.24 5.48
C THR A 167 -1.90 2.66 4.06
N VAL A 168 -1.53 3.88 3.66
CA VAL A 168 -1.87 4.47 2.36
C VAL A 168 -0.97 3.97 1.23
N GLN A 169 0.29 3.63 1.53
CA GLN A 169 1.26 3.13 0.56
C GLN A 169 0.87 1.79 -0.09
N PRO A 170 0.42 0.75 0.65
CA PRO A 170 0.04 -0.54 0.08
C PRO A 170 -1.44 -0.62 -0.36
N MET A 171 -2.14 0.51 -0.51
CA MET A 171 -3.55 0.49 -0.90
C MET A 171 -3.78 -0.12 -2.29
N THR A 172 -4.97 -0.71 -2.47
CA THR A 172 -5.37 -1.28 -3.76
C THR A 172 -5.51 -0.20 -4.83
N MET A 173 -5.16 -0.55 -6.07
CA MET A 173 -5.14 0.38 -7.20
C MET A 173 -6.44 1.15 -7.43
N PRO A 174 -7.65 0.58 -7.25
CA PRO A 174 -8.89 1.34 -7.42
C PRO A 174 -8.96 2.55 -6.50
N LEU A 175 -8.65 2.41 -5.21
CA LEU A 175 -8.65 3.54 -4.28
C LEU A 175 -7.51 4.52 -4.61
N ARG A 176 -6.31 3.98 -4.87
CA ARG A 176 -5.12 4.81 -5.09
C ARG A 176 -5.21 5.72 -6.32
N ARG A 177 -5.92 5.32 -7.39
CA ARG A 177 -6.10 6.12 -8.63
C ARG A 177 -7.07 7.29 -8.49
N HIS A 178 -7.92 7.26 -7.46
CA HIS A 178 -8.88 8.34 -7.18
C HIS A 178 -8.39 9.33 -6.13
N MET A 179 -7.27 9.04 -5.46
CA MET A 179 -6.69 9.93 -4.43
C MET A 179 -5.39 10.58 -4.89
N CYS A 180 -5.23 11.84 -4.51
CA CYS A 180 -3.99 12.60 -4.59
C CYS A 180 -3.42 12.76 -3.18
N VAL A 181 -2.30 12.08 -2.91
CA VAL A 181 -1.66 12.08 -1.59
C VAL A 181 -0.48 13.06 -1.59
N GLY A 182 -0.55 14.06 -0.72
CA GLY A 182 0.51 15.02 -0.46
C GLY A 182 1.21 14.76 0.86
N LEU A 183 2.55 14.81 0.86
CA LEU A 183 3.37 14.69 2.07
C LEU A 183 4.05 16.03 2.38
N ILE A 184 3.91 16.50 3.62
CA ILE A 184 4.59 17.70 4.13
C ILE A 184 5.77 17.27 5.00
N GLY A 185 6.91 17.96 4.88
CA GLY A 185 8.06 17.73 5.74
C GLY A 185 9.07 18.87 5.76
N ARG A 186 10.00 18.82 6.71
CA ARG A 186 10.98 19.89 6.98
C ARG A 186 12.08 19.94 5.93
N GLU A 187 12.62 18.77 5.61
CA GLU A 187 13.79 18.62 4.73
C GLU A 187 13.41 18.49 3.25
N PHE A 188 12.12 18.54 2.94
CA PHE A 188 11.66 18.33 1.58
C PHE A 188 11.87 19.55 0.69
N ARG A 189 11.99 19.26 -0.60
CA ARG A 189 11.84 20.24 -1.68
C ARG A 189 10.46 20.03 -2.30
N THR A 190 9.70 21.12 -2.42
CA THR A 190 8.37 21.08 -3.04
C THR A 190 8.46 20.55 -4.47
N PHE A 191 7.54 19.65 -4.84
CA PHE A 191 7.52 18.96 -6.13
C PHE A 191 8.80 18.17 -6.46
N ASP A 192 9.47 17.62 -5.45
CA ASP A 192 10.48 16.59 -5.68
C ASP A 192 9.80 15.26 -6.05
N ASN A 193 9.68 15.01 -7.35
CA ASN A 193 9.06 13.80 -7.89
C ASN A 193 9.82 12.52 -7.51
N MET A 194 11.14 12.60 -7.30
CA MET A 194 11.93 11.42 -6.91
C MET A 194 11.62 11.05 -5.46
N LEU A 195 11.58 12.05 -4.57
CA LEU A 195 11.23 11.82 -3.18
C LEU A 195 9.76 11.37 -3.05
N ALA A 196 8.85 11.98 -3.81
CA ALA A 196 7.46 11.59 -3.88
C ALA A 196 7.32 10.11 -4.27
N PHE A 197 8.06 9.68 -5.30
CA PHE A 197 8.09 8.29 -5.74
C PHE A 197 8.66 7.35 -4.65
N LEU A 198 9.78 7.72 -4.01
CA LEU A 198 10.37 6.93 -2.92
C LEU A 198 9.41 6.73 -1.74
N LYS A 199 8.57 7.73 -1.45
CA LYS A 199 7.56 7.68 -0.37
C LYS A 199 6.19 7.19 -0.86
N SER A 200 6.04 6.82 -2.13
CA SER A 200 4.77 6.39 -2.75
C SER A 200 3.63 7.39 -2.48
N VAL A 201 3.94 8.68 -2.65
CA VAL A 201 3.00 9.82 -2.60
C VAL A 201 2.98 10.54 -3.95
N ASN A 202 1.92 11.29 -4.23
CA ASN A 202 1.76 11.98 -5.52
C ASN A 202 2.64 13.23 -5.58
N PHE A 203 2.73 13.97 -4.48
CA PHE A 203 3.56 15.16 -4.40
C PHE A 203 4.08 15.37 -2.97
N VAL A 204 5.13 16.16 -2.87
CA VAL A 204 5.78 16.51 -1.61
C VAL A 204 5.85 18.03 -1.49
N VAL A 205 5.68 18.54 -0.27
CA VAL A 205 5.68 19.96 0.06
C VAL A 205 6.66 20.25 1.19
N ALA A 206 7.48 21.28 1.01
CA ALA A 206 8.32 21.79 2.08
C ALA A 206 7.49 22.58 3.10
N GLU A 207 7.73 22.40 4.41
CA GLU A 207 7.03 23.15 5.46
C GLU A 207 7.11 24.68 5.28
N ARG A 208 8.24 25.18 4.78
CA ARG A 208 8.46 26.62 4.50
C ARG A 208 7.53 27.18 3.43
N GLU A 209 6.99 26.33 2.56
CA GLU A 209 6.09 26.72 1.45
C GLU A 209 4.62 26.40 1.75
N LEU A 210 4.30 25.98 2.98
CA LEU A 210 2.92 25.71 3.39
C LEU A 210 1.93 26.87 3.14
N PRO A 211 2.30 28.16 3.25
CA PRO A 211 1.39 29.25 2.90
C PRO A 211 0.93 29.23 1.43
N LYS A 212 1.69 28.58 0.54
CA LYS A 212 1.39 28.43 -0.89
C LYS A 212 0.68 27.10 -1.20
N ILE A 213 0.27 26.35 -0.18
CA ILE A 213 -0.31 25.01 -0.33
C ILE A 213 -1.52 24.99 -1.26
N LYS A 214 -2.33 26.06 -1.29
CA LYS A 214 -3.48 26.18 -2.20
C LYS A 214 -3.09 25.99 -3.68
N GLY A 215 -2.04 26.71 -4.11
CA GLY A 215 -1.55 26.62 -5.49
C GLY A 215 -0.95 25.26 -5.79
N ILE A 216 -0.15 24.75 -4.84
CA ILE A 216 0.53 23.45 -4.93
C ILE A 216 -0.49 22.31 -5.03
N ALA A 217 -1.48 22.27 -4.13
CA ALA A 217 -2.52 21.25 -4.11
C ALA A 217 -3.39 21.30 -5.38
N ARG A 218 -3.78 22.50 -5.84
CA ARG A 218 -4.53 22.66 -7.09
C ARG A 218 -3.76 22.10 -8.28
N GLN A 219 -2.48 22.42 -8.39
CA GLN A 219 -1.62 21.90 -9.45
C GLN A 219 -1.50 20.38 -9.36
N ALA A 220 -1.19 19.83 -8.18
CA ALA A 220 -1.01 18.39 -7.99
C ALA A 220 -2.30 17.59 -8.29
N VAL A 221 -3.48 18.10 -7.89
CA VAL A 221 -4.76 17.46 -8.25
C VAL A 221 -4.99 17.52 -9.75
N THR A 222 -4.74 18.67 -10.38
CA THR A 222 -4.91 18.82 -11.83
C THR A 222 -3.99 17.87 -12.60
N GLU A 223 -2.73 17.73 -12.18
CA GLU A 223 -1.77 16.78 -12.75
C GLU A 223 -2.23 15.33 -12.57
N ASN A 224 -2.73 14.97 -11.39
CA ASN A 224 -3.25 13.63 -11.12
C ASN A 224 -4.49 13.30 -11.97
N ASP A 225 -5.39 14.27 -12.13
CA ASP A 225 -6.59 14.12 -12.97
C ASP A 225 -6.25 14.00 -14.45
N GLN A 226 -5.29 14.80 -14.93
CA GLN A 226 -4.78 14.69 -16.29
C GLN A 226 -4.11 13.34 -16.54
N PHE A 227 -3.30 12.86 -15.59
CA PHE A 227 -2.61 11.57 -15.69
C PHE A 227 -3.59 10.40 -15.82
N TYR A 228 -4.69 10.42 -15.05
CA TYR A 228 -5.71 9.37 -15.09
C TYR A 228 -6.87 9.65 -16.04
N ARG A 229 -6.88 10.75 -16.78
CA ARG A 229 -7.99 11.14 -17.66
C ARG A 229 -8.39 10.03 -18.62
N VAL A 230 -7.45 9.52 -19.41
CA VAL A 230 -7.71 8.47 -20.40
C VAL A 230 -8.24 7.20 -19.73
N PHE A 231 -7.70 6.84 -18.58
CA PHE A 231 -8.16 5.67 -17.81
C PHE A 231 -9.58 5.84 -17.30
N ARG A 232 -9.92 7.03 -16.77
CA ARG A 232 -11.26 7.35 -16.27
C ARG A 232 -12.28 7.41 -17.40
N ASP A 233 -11.93 8.05 -18.52
CA ASP A 233 -12.76 8.11 -19.72
C ASP A 233 -13.04 6.69 -20.25
N SER A 234 -12.00 5.83 -20.32
CA SER A 234 -12.16 4.43 -20.74
C SER A 234 -13.05 3.62 -19.79
N LEU A 235 -13.00 3.88 -18.48
CA LEU A 235 -13.87 3.22 -17.51
C LEU A 235 -15.33 3.68 -17.62
N ARG A 236 -15.55 4.96 -17.91
CA ARG A 236 -16.87 5.55 -18.15
C ARG A 236 -17.49 4.98 -19.42
N ASP A 237 -16.72 4.87 -20.50
CA ASP A 237 -17.16 4.25 -21.76
C ASP A 237 -17.51 2.76 -21.56
N ALA A 238 -16.84 2.09 -20.62
CA ALA A 238 -17.12 0.70 -20.25
C ALA A 238 -18.28 0.54 -19.23
N GLY A 239 -18.90 1.64 -18.77
CA GLY A 239 -20.02 1.63 -17.82
C GLY A 239 -19.68 1.13 -16.41
N LYS A 240 -18.40 1.22 -16.00
CA LYS A 240 -17.93 0.79 -14.67
C LYS A 240 -17.84 1.93 -13.65
N ILE A 241 -18.04 3.16 -14.12
CA ILE A 241 -18.14 4.44 -13.41
C ILE A 241 -19.15 5.26 -14.21
#